data_AF-D3TQB6-F1
#
_entry.id   AF-D3TQB6-F1
#
_cell.length_a   1.000
_cell.length_b   1.000
_cell.length_c   1.000
_cell.angle_alpha   90.00
_cell.angle_beta   90.00
_cell.angle_gamma   90.00
#
_symmetry.space_group_name_H-M   'P 1'
#
loop_
_entity.id
_entity.type
_entity.pdbx_description
1 polymer ?
#
loop_
_entity_poly.entity_id
_entity_poly.type
_entity_poly.pdbx_seq_one_letter_code
_entity_poly.pdbx_strand_id
1 'polypeptide(L)'
;MAKHNHLNVFLIVALILLQGAFETLADCRLTQAQLRNEQRLIVTYSNNAFDLIRHPTVREGTTLFMICNQNDITTVDCANNRFNRRLPLPGCNNPIQPVRELIPYDISCAFQSYRIAYTVTLRNRPHVFELYRVCFENARYRTLFTVTTVSQFFLPRADGYTFNPDDIFTAAVFASYNKRDIFNTFERLLGPNQRFFGRNEDERRIDRGHLTAAGDFMTNNMIRNTFRMINVIPQFHSINNGNWREIEEWARNGNNAPARVCSGAFDMVVHLPNRRNTLVPIYLRGTNSIPIPLWTYKIVKNRSKQRTAFLQYNNIHDNHMPPTIPREIGCVVVECPLTLTRSSALGYTFCCEPLHFKRNFHFQSEWC
;
A
#
# COMPACT_ATOMS: atom_id res chain seq x y z
N MET A 1 -41.71 -54.06 -28.93
CA MET A 1 -40.61 -54.14 -27.94
C MET A 1 -39.29 -53.58 -28.51
N ALA A 2 -39.27 -52.39 -29.14
CA ALA A 2 -38.05 -51.88 -29.79
C ALA A 2 -37.99 -50.34 -29.92
N LYS A 3 -38.59 -49.57 -28.99
CA LYS A 3 -38.57 -48.09 -29.03
C LYS A 3 -37.98 -47.41 -27.80
N HIS A 4 -37.49 -48.18 -26.81
CA HIS A 4 -36.91 -47.64 -25.57
C HIS A 4 -35.39 -47.72 -25.47
N ASN A 5 -34.69 -48.39 -26.40
CA ASN A 5 -33.23 -48.50 -26.35
C ASN A 5 -32.47 -47.33 -27.00
N HIS A 6 -33.07 -46.60 -27.95
CA HIS A 6 -32.38 -45.51 -28.65
C HIS A 6 -32.33 -44.19 -27.86
N LEU A 7 -33.31 -43.94 -26.98
CA LEU A 7 -33.36 -42.72 -26.18
C LEU A 7 -32.29 -42.72 -25.07
N ASN A 8 -32.02 -43.89 -24.48
CA ASN A 8 -30.98 -44.04 -23.44
C ASN A 8 -29.57 -43.91 -24.00
N VAL A 9 -29.29 -44.40 -25.22
CA VAL A 9 -27.97 -44.24 -25.84
C VAL A 9 -27.68 -42.78 -26.19
N PHE A 10 -28.67 -42.04 -26.68
CA PHE A 10 -28.51 -40.60 -26.96
C PHE A 10 -28.29 -39.78 -25.69
N LEU A 11 -28.99 -40.11 -24.59
CA LEU A 11 -28.81 -39.41 -23.31
C LEU A 11 -27.42 -39.70 -22.71
N ILE A 12 -26.94 -40.94 -22.80
CA ILE A 12 -25.62 -41.35 -22.31
C ILE A 12 -24.50 -40.73 -23.15
N VAL A 13 -24.63 -40.71 -24.48
CA VAL A 13 -23.65 -40.04 -25.37
C VAL A 13 -23.67 -38.52 -25.17
N ALA A 14 -24.83 -37.90 -24.95
CA ALA A 14 -24.92 -36.48 -24.60
C ALA A 14 -24.28 -36.17 -23.23
N LEU A 15 -24.47 -37.03 -22.22
CA LEU A 15 -23.82 -36.90 -20.91
C LEU A 15 -22.30 -37.12 -20.98
N ILE A 16 -21.82 -38.05 -21.80
CA ILE A 16 -20.38 -38.27 -22.04
C ILE A 16 -19.76 -37.11 -22.84
N LEU A 17 -20.48 -36.54 -23.81
CA LEU A 17 -20.04 -35.35 -24.55
C LEU A 17 -20.10 -34.07 -23.69
N LEU A 18 -21.03 -33.97 -22.73
CA LEU A 18 -21.05 -32.92 -21.71
C LEU A 18 -19.92 -33.11 -20.67
N GLN A 19 -19.53 -34.35 -20.35
CA GLN A 19 -18.33 -34.62 -19.55
C GLN A 19 -17.03 -34.35 -20.31
N GLY A 20 -17.03 -34.47 -21.65
CA GLY A 20 -15.89 -34.14 -22.51
C GLY A 20 -15.67 -32.66 -22.79
N ALA A 21 -16.55 -31.77 -22.32
CA ALA A 21 -16.47 -30.32 -22.54
C ALA A 21 -16.28 -29.49 -21.26
N PHE A 22 -16.12 -30.13 -20.10
CA PHE A 22 -15.60 -29.49 -18.91
C PHE A 22 -14.17 -29.99 -18.66
N GLU A 23 -13.23 -29.54 -19.49
CA GLU A 23 -11.90 -29.31 -18.95
C GLU A 23 -12.10 -28.30 -17.82
N THR A 24 -12.11 -28.79 -16.58
CA THR A 24 -12.15 -27.91 -15.42
C THR A 24 -10.89 -27.08 -15.49
N LEU A 25 -11.01 -25.81 -15.90
CA LEU A 25 -9.89 -24.89 -15.94
C LEU A 25 -9.22 -24.92 -14.58
N ALA A 26 -8.02 -25.48 -14.52
CA ALA A 26 -7.36 -25.80 -13.29
C ALA A 26 -6.26 -24.74 -13.05
N ASP A 27 -6.64 -23.70 -12.30
CA ASP A 27 -5.75 -22.60 -11.95
C ASP A 27 -4.53 -23.08 -11.16
N CYS A 28 -3.37 -22.48 -11.42
CA CYS A 28 -2.15 -22.74 -10.67
C CYS A 28 -2.09 -21.88 -9.41
N ARG A 29 -1.43 -22.37 -8.37
CA ARG A 29 -1.28 -21.64 -7.10
C ARG A 29 0.18 -21.45 -6.73
N LEU A 30 0.58 -20.18 -6.59
CA LEU A 30 1.85 -19.79 -6.00
C LEU A 30 1.82 -20.03 -4.49
N THR A 31 2.94 -20.48 -3.92
CA THR A 31 3.12 -20.61 -2.47
C THR A 31 3.91 -19.44 -1.89
N GLN A 32 3.78 -19.19 -0.58
CA GLN A 32 4.57 -18.15 0.09
C GLN A 32 6.07 -18.43 -0.02
N ALA A 33 6.49 -19.69 0.08
CA ALA A 33 7.89 -20.08 -0.05
C ALA A 33 8.44 -19.78 -1.45
N GLN A 34 7.63 -19.96 -2.50
CA GLN A 34 8.02 -19.61 -3.87
C GLN A 34 8.24 -18.10 -4.02
N LEU A 35 7.32 -17.28 -3.53
CA LEU A 35 7.44 -15.83 -3.68
C LEU A 35 8.45 -15.18 -2.73
N ARG A 36 8.65 -15.74 -1.52
CA ARG A 36 9.65 -15.26 -0.56
C ARG A 36 11.07 -15.47 -1.08
N ASN A 37 11.30 -16.55 -1.81
CA ASN A 37 12.60 -16.87 -2.40
C ASN A 37 12.75 -16.40 -3.85
N GLU A 38 11.80 -15.59 -4.35
CA GLU A 38 11.87 -15.01 -5.68
C GLU A 38 12.31 -13.55 -5.62
N GLN A 39 13.37 -13.23 -6.36
CA GLN A 39 13.92 -11.87 -6.46
C GLN A 39 13.49 -11.17 -7.76
N ARG A 40 12.94 -11.93 -8.71
CA ARG A 40 12.45 -11.41 -9.99
C ARG A 40 11.19 -10.57 -9.82
N LEU A 41 11.00 -9.66 -10.76
CA LEU A 41 9.69 -9.08 -11.02
C LEU A 41 8.83 -10.14 -11.72
N ILE A 42 7.63 -10.39 -11.20
CA ILE A 42 6.68 -11.33 -11.79
C ILE A 42 5.57 -10.54 -12.44
N VAL A 43 5.48 -10.64 -13.76
CA VAL A 43 4.44 -10.01 -14.58
C VAL A 43 3.56 -11.10 -15.17
N THR A 44 2.25 -11.00 -15.01
CA THR A 44 1.27 -11.86 -15.68
C THR A 44 0.97 -11.32 -17.07
N TYR A 45 0.85 -12.21 -18.05
CA TYR A 45 0.34 -11.92 -19.38
C TYR A 45 -0.90 -12.77 -19.63
N SER A 46 -2.05 -12.11 -19.75
CA SER A 46 -3.34 -12.73 -20.10
C SER A 46 -4.21 -11.70 -20.80
N ASN A 47 -5.16 -12.15 -21.63
CA ASN A 47 -6.05 -11.26 -22.39
C ASN A 47 -5.30 -10.14 -23.14
N ASN A 48 -4.12 -10.45 -23.71
CA ASN A 48 -3.26 -9.51 -24.43
C ASN A 48 -2.77 -8.30 -23.60
N ALA A 49 -2.74 -8.43 -22.28
CA ALA A 49 -2.30 -7.38 -21.37
C ALA A 49 -1.22 -7.91 -20.39
N PHE A 50 -0.25 -7.05 -20.09
CA PHE A 50 0.74 -7.28 -19.03
C PHE A 50 0.31 -6.57 -17.76
N ASP A 51 0.41 -7.24 -16.61
CA ASP A 51 0.18 -6.64 -15.30
C ASP A 51 1.12 -7.28 -14.25
N LEU A 52 1.38 -6.59 -13.16
CA LEU A 52 2.08 -7.15 -12.00
C LEU A 52 1.24 -8.26 -11.36
N ILE A 53 1.88 -9.28 -10.81
CA ILE A 53 1.18 -10.33 -10.07
C ILE A 53 0.42 -9.74 -8.86
N ARG A 54 -0.91 -9.92 -8.83
CA ARG A 54 -1.81 -9.42 -7.78
C ARG A 54 -2.51 -10.48 -6.93
N HIS A 55 -2.49 -11.73 -7.39
CA HIS A 55 -3.09 -12.87 -6.71
C HIS A 55 -2.15 -14.06 -6.69
N PRO A 56 -2.23 -14.92 -5.66
CA PRO A 56 -1.47 -16.16 -5.63
C PRO A 56 -2.02 -17.21 -6.59
N THR A 57 -3.29 -17.10 -6.95
CA THR A 57 -3.93 -17.94 -7.96
C THR A 57 -3.67 -17.34 -9.34
N VAL A 58 -3.06 -18.13 -10.21
CA VAL A 58 -2.75 -17.80 -11.60
C VAL A 58 -3.70 -18.59 -12.48
N ARG A 59 -4.51 -17.90 -13.28
CA ARG A 59 -5.50 -18.56 -14.15
C ARG A 59 -4.84 -19.44 -15.19
N GLU A 60 -5.47 -20.56 -15.51
CA GLU A 60 -5.03 -21.40 -16.63
C GLU A 60 -4.90 -20.59 -17.93
N GLY A 61 -3.86 -20.88 -18.71
CA GLY A 61 -3.50 -20.13 -19.92
C GLY A 61 -2.78 -18.81 -19.67
N THR A 62 -2.56 -18.40 -18.41
CA THR A 62 -1.74 -17.23 -18.08
C THR A 62 -0.25 -17.59 -18.18
N THR A 63 0.52 -16.73 -18.86
CA THR A 63 1.99 -16.78 -18.86
C THR A 63 2.54 -15.81 -17.82
N LEU A 64 3.41 -16.30 -16.94
CA LEU A 64 4.22 -15.47 -16.04
C LEU A 64 5.54 -15.12 -16.73
N PHE A 65 5.84 -13.84 -16.82
CA PHE A 65 7.14 -13.30 -17.18
C PHE A 65 7.94 -13.10 -15.90
N MET A 66 8.91 -13.97 -15.67
CA MET A 66 9.84 -13.96 -14.54
C MET A 66 11.07 -13.14 -14.95
N ILE A 67 11.09 -11.87 -14.59
CA ILE A 67 12.07 -10.88 -15.06
C ILE A 67 13.13 -10.67 -13.98
N CYS A 68 14.35 -11.18 -14.21
CA CYS A 68 15.49 -10.80 -13.38
C CYS A 68 16.04 -9.45 -13.84
N ASN A 69 16.31 -9.28 -15.13
CA ASN A 69 16.71 -8.00 -15.73
C ASN A 69 16.35 -8.02 -17.23
N GLN A 70 16.71 -6.96 -17.97
CA GLN A 70 16.34 -6.85 -19.39
C GLN A 70 16.89 -7.98 -20.28
N ASN A 71 17.98 -8.63 -19.85
CA ASN A 71 18.66 -9.71 -20.58
C ASN A 71 18.32 -11.11 -20.02
N ASP A 72 17.63 -11.18 -18.89
CA ASP A 72 17.23 -12.44 -18.24
C ASP A 72 15.73 -12.38 -17.89
N ILE A 73 14.94 -12.87 -18.85
CA ILE A 73 13.49 -12.96 -18.78
C ILE A 73 13.12 -14.40 -19.12
N THR A 74 12.52 -15.09 -18.15
CA THR A 74 12.05 -16.47 -18.32
C THR A 74 10.53 -16.52 -18.27
N THR A 75 9.89 -17.23 -19.19
CA THR A 75 8.44 -17.47 -19.13
C THR A 75 8.11 -18.76 -18.37
N VAL A 76 7.01 -18.71 -17.62
CA VAL A 76 6.43 -19.85 -16.90
C VAL A 76 4.94 -19.86 -17.17
N ASP A 77 4.42 -20.95 -17.72
CA ASP A 77 3.02 -21.07 -18.10
C ASP A 77 2.24 -21.87 -17.06
N CYS A 78 1.01 -21.44 -16.81
CA CYS A 78 0.05 -22.20 -16.01
C CYS A 78 -0.84 -23.05 -16.92
N ALA A 79 -0.78 -24.37 -16.76
CA ALA A 79 -1.67 -25.31 -17.45
C ALA A 79 -1.94 -26.53 -16.55
N ASN A 80 -3.17 -27.03 -16.54
CA ASN A 80 -3.55 -28.24 -15.81
C ASN A 80 -3.12 -28.22 -14.32
N ASN A 81 -3.40 -27.11 -13.60
CA ASN A 81 -3.04 -26.91 -12.18
C ASN A 81 -1.54 -26.94 -11.88
N ARG A 82 -0.68 -26.79 -12.89
CA ARG A 82 0.77 -26.87 -12.73
C ARG A 82 1.47 -25.79 -13.52
N PHE A 83 2.52 -25.24 -12.92
CA PHE A 83 3.49 -24.44 -13.64
C PHE A 83 4.40 -25.38 -14.45
N ASN A 84 4.67 -25.04 -15.71
CA ASN A 84 5.58 -25.81 -16.57
C ASN A 84 7.05 -25.76 -16.12
N ARG A 85 7.37 -24.93 -15.11
CA ARG A 85 8.68 -24.87 -14.45
C ARG A 85 8.52 -24.93 -12.93
N ARG A 86 9.52 -25.49 -12.25
CA ARG A 86 9.61 -25.47 -10.79
C ARG A 86 9.96 -24.07 -10.31
N LEU A 87 9.15 -23.52 -9.41
CA LEU A 87 9.40 -22.22 -8.76
C LEU A 87 9.95 -22.42 -7.33
N PRO A 88 10.76 -21.47 -6.79
CA PRO A 88 11.29 -20.29 -7.47
C PRO A 88 12.33 -20.66 -8.54
N LEU A 89 12.54 -19.80 -9.54
CA LEU A 89 13.57 -20.05 -10.55
C LEU A 89 14.97 -19.79 -9.97
N PRO A 90 15.98 -20.65 -10.22
CA PRO A 90 17.34 -20.41 -9.74
C PRO A 90 17.98 -19.20 -10.44
N GLY A 91 18.97 -18.58 -9.80
CA GLY A 91 19.88 -17.62 -10.45
C GLY A 91 19.26 -16.28 -10.82
N CYS A 92 19.07 -15.39 -9.85
CA CYS A 92 18.81 -13.97 -10.10
C CYS A 92 19.62 -13.10 -9.13
N ASN A 93 20.88 -12.86 -9.48
CA ASN A 93 21.83 -12.16 -8.61
C ASN A 93 21.75 -10.64 -8.77
N ASN A 94 21.28 -10.16 -9.93
CA ASN A 94 21.12 -8.74 -10.22
C ASN A 94 19.67 -8.44 -10.63
N PRO A 95 18.73 -8.47 -9.67
CA PRO A 95 17.33 -8.18 -9.94
C PRO A 95 17.15 -6.72 -10.34
N ILE A 96 16.32 -6.49 -11.34
CA ILE A 96 15.92 -5.18 -11.80
C ILE A 96 15.37 -4.38 -10.61
N GLN A 97 15.76 -3.11 -10.55
CA GLN A 97 15.30 -2.18 -9.52
C GLN A 97 14.33 -1.19 -10.17
N PRO A 98 13.26 -0.80 -9.49
CA PRO A 98 12.41 0.25 -9.99
C PRO A 98 13.10 1.60 -9.77
N VAL A 99 12.81 2.53 -10.66
CA VAL A 99 13.33 3.89 -10.63
C VAL A 99 12.25 4.82 -10.08
N ARG A 100 12.70 5.89 -9.41
CA ARG A 100 11.83 7.02 -9.10
C ARG A 100 11.87 7.97 -10.28
N GLU A 101 10.73 8.18 -10.91
CA GLU A 101 10.59 9.06 -12.06
C GLU A 101 9.66 10.22 -11.73
N LEU A 102 10.07 11.44 -12.09
CA LEU A 102 9.23 12.63 -11.99
C LEU A 102 8.08 12.51 -13.00
N ILE A 103 6.87 12.86 -12.56
CA ILE A 103 5.69 13.01 -13.43
C ILE A 103 5.51 14.51 -13.67
N PRO A 104 5.79 15.03 -14.88
CA PRO A 104 5.78 16.48 -15.13
C PRO A 104 4.42 17.14 -14.97
N TYR A 105 3.34 16.40 -15.23
CA TYR A 105 1.98 16.90 -15.14
C TYR A 105 1.08 15.88 -14.45
N ASP A 106 0.70 16.18 -13.21
CA ASP A 106 -0.23 15.40 -12.43
C ASP A 106 -1.24 16.33 -11.76
N ILE A 107 -2.42 16.46 -12.37
CA ILE A 107 -3.52 17.31 -11.87
C ILE A 107 -3.96 16.97 -10.45
N SER A 108 -3.59 15.78 -9.96
CA SER A 108 -3.96 15.29 -8.65
C SER A 108 -2.98 15.76 -7.57
N CYS A 109 -1.79 16.25 -7.95
CA CYS A 109 -0.75 16.69 -7.04
C CYS A 109 -0.48 18.20 -7.18
N ALA A 110 -0.66 18.95 -6.11
CA ALA A 110 -0.31 20.38 -6.06
C ALA A 110 1.21 20.64 -5.94
N PHE A 111 2.01 19.58 -5.86
CA PHE A 111 3.46 19.62 -5.65
C PHE A 111 4.15 18.72 -6.70
N GLN A 112 5.30 18.14 -6.37
CA GLN A 112 5.99 17.23 -7.27
C GLN A 112 5.39 15.83 -7.16
N SER A 113 4.96 15.29 -8.30
CA SER A 113 4.47 13.91 -8.40
C SER A 113 5.60 13.00 -8.90
N TYR A 114 5.74 11.85 -8.26
CA TYR A 114 6.71 10.82 -8.66
C TYR A 114 6.03 9.47 -8.78
N ARG A 115 6.51 8.63 -9.70
CA ARG A 115 6.19 7.19 -9.70
C ARG A 115 7.42 6.37 -9.32
N ILE A 116 7.19 5.31 -8.56
CA ILE A 116 8.17 4.23 -8.38
C ILE A 116 7.76 3.10 -9.33
N ALA A 117 8.55 2.86 -10.38
CA ALA A 117 8.15 1.96 -11.46
C ALA A 117 9.31 1.14 -12.01
N TYR A 118 9.01 -0.07 -12.48
CA TYR A 118 9.93 -0.85 -13.31
C TYR A 118 9.69 -0.53 -14.78
N THR A 119 10.77 -0.39 -15.54
CA THR A 119 10.70 -0.27 -17.00
C THR A 119 11.34 -1.50 -17.63
N VAL A 120 10.57 -2.27 -18.39
CA VAL A 120 11.01 -3.52 -19.01
C VAL A 120 10.51 -3.57 -20.45
N THR A 121 11.38 -3.93 -21.38
CA THR A 121 10.99 -4.22 -22.76
C THR A 121 10.52 -5.67 -22.86
N LEU A 122 9.23 -5.85 -23.15
CA LEU A 122 8.60 -7.16 -23.38
C LEU A 122 8.04 -7.17 -24.81
N ARG A 123 8.28 -8.24 -25.57
CA ARG A 123 7.80 -8.37 -26.97
C ARG A 123 8.14 -7.14 -27.83
N ASN A 124 9.39 -6.66 -27.72
CA ASN A 124 9.92 -5.51 -28.45
C ASN A 124 9.20 -4.18 -28.18
N ARG A 125 8.50 -4.04 -27.05
CA ARG A 125 7.87 -2.79 -26.62
C ARG A 125 8.22 -2.47 -25.17
N PRO A 126 8.48 -1.20 -24.82
CA PRO A 126 8.69 -0.81 -23.44
C PRO A 126 7.38 -0.86 -22.66
N HIS A 127 7.42 -1.44 -21.47
CA HIS A 127 6.33 -1.49 -20.51
C HIS A 127 6.78 -0.87 -19.19
N VAL A 128 5.92 -0.03 -18.61
CA VAL A 128 6.14 0.59 -17.30
C VAL A 128 5.18 -0.05 -16.30
N PHE A 129 5.73 -0.67 -15.27
CA PHE A 129 5.00 -1.28 -14.16
C PHE A 129 5.13 -0.40 -12.92
N GLU A 130 4.18 0.52 -12.75
CA GLU A 130 4.10 1.41 -11.59
C GLU A 130 3.71 0.62 -10.34
N LEU A 131 4.56 0.68 -9.30
CA LEU A 131 4.23 0.16 -7.97
C LEU A 131 3.27 1.11 -7.28
N TYR A 132 3.70 2.35 -7.13
CA TYR A 132 2.90 3.41 -6.54
C TYR A 132 3.35 4.78 -7.03
N ARG A 133 2.41 5.72 -6.98
CA ARG A 133 2.61 7.14 -7.23
C ARG A 133 2.62 7.90 -5.92
N VAL A 134 3.35 9.01 -5.87
CA VAL A 134 3.53 9.83 -4.67
C VAL A 134 3.40 11.30 -5.04
N CYS A 135 2.61 12.06 -4.27
CA CYS A 135 2.66 13.51 -4.28
C CYS A 135 3.50 14.01 -3.09
N PHE A 136 4.58 14.74 -3.38
CA PHE A 136 5.59 15.09 -2.40
C PHE A 136 5.92 16.59 -2.44
N GLU A 137 5.90 17.20 -1.25
CA GLU A 137 6.28 18.59 -1.03
C GLU A 137 7.73 18.64 -0.52
N ASN A 138 8.65 18.94 -1.45
CA ASN A 138 10.09 18.96 -1.16
C ASN A 138 10.47 19.99 -0.09
N ALA A 139 9.87 21.19 -0.11
CA ALA A 139 10.17 22.26 0.84
C ALA A 139 9.95 21.85 2.31
N ARG A 140 9.04 20.90 2.56
CA ARG A 140 8.67 20.46 3.92
C ARG A 140 9.01 18.99 4.18
N TYR A 141 9.62 18.29 3.22
CA TYR A 141 9.86 16.85 3.26
C TYR A 141 8.60 16.06 3.61
N ARG A 142 7.47 16.44 3.00
CA ARG A 142 6.15 15.96 3.36
C ARG A 142 5.50 15.21 2.20
N THR A 143 5.11 13.98 2.47
CA THR A 143 4.28 13.19 1.56
C THR A 143 2.82 13.56 1.77
N LEU A 144 2.15 14.03 0.72
CA LEU A 144 0.72 14.38 0.78
C LEU A 144 -0.15 13.14 0.63
N PHE A 145 0.15 12.33 -0.37
CA PHE A 145 -0.53 11.07 -0.60
C PHE A 145 0.32 10.12 -1.45
N THR A 146 -0.03 8.85 -1.37
CA THR A 146 0.41 7.83 -2.32
C THR A 146 -0.78 7.11 -2.90
N VAL A 147 -0.65 6.69 -4.16
CA VAL A 147 -1.66 5.89 -4.86
C VAL A 147 -1.05 4.59 -5.34
N THR A 148 -1.65 3.46 -4.98
CA THR A 148 -1.19 2.11 -5.34
C THR A 148 -2.37 1.22 -5.74
N THR A 149 -2.10 0.16 -6.47
CA THR A 149 -3.02 -0.98 -6.59
C THR A 149 -2.50 -2.08 -5.69
N VAL A 150 -3.23 -2.42 -4.64
CA VAL A 150 -2.80 -3.42 -3.65
C VAL A 150 -3.12 -4.82 -4.17
N SER A 151 -2.22 -5.75 -3.91
CA SER A 151 -2.41 -7.19 -4.14
C SER A 151 -3.19 -7.82 -2.98
N GLN A 152 -3.73 -9.02 -3.21
CA GLN A 152 -4.28 -9.81 -2.11
C GLN A 152 -3.18 -10.14 -1.10
N PHE A 153 -3.46 -10.02 0.20
CA PHE A 153 -2.48 -10.33 1.23
C PHE A 153 -1.97 -11.75 1.04
N PHE A 154 -0.66 -11.89 0.94
CA PHE A 154 -0.06 -13.18 0.66
C PHE A 154 1.29 -13.38 1.30
N LEU A 155 2.11 -12.33 1.42
CA LEU A 155 3.38 -12.37 2.12
C LEU A 155 3.39 -11.32 3.22
N PRO A 156 3.61 -11.69 4.49
CA PRO A 156 4.00 -10.70 5.48
C PRO A 156 5.38 -10.13 5.12
N ARG A 157 5.63 -8.90 5.56
CA ARG A 157 6.94 -8.25 5.48
C ARG A 157 8.05 -9.23 5.92
N ALA A 158 9.12 -9.31 5.15
CA ALA A 158 10.34 -10.00 5.56
C ALA A 158 11.18 -9.12 6.52
N ASP A 159 11.88 -9.75 7.45
CA ASP A 159 12.79 -9.07 8.36
C ASP A 159 14.00 -8.49 7.61
N GLY A 160 14.62 -7.46 8.20
CA GLY A 160 15.88 -6.90 7.69
C GLY A 160 15.75 -5.79 6.64
N TYR A 161 14.55 -5.42 6.18
CA TYR A 161 14.42 -4.21 5.34
C TYR A 161 14.63 -2.93 6.15
N THR A 162 15.52 -2.08 5.65
CA THR A 162 15.85 -0.77 6.19
C THR A 162 15.29 0.33 5.30
N PHE A 163 14.86 1.44 5.92
CA PHE A 163 14.44 2.61 5.16
C PHE A 163 15.60 3.24 4.40
N ASN A 164 15.32 3.64 3.17
CA ASN A 164 16.27 4.32 2.30
C ASN A 164 15.84 5.79 2.12
N PRO A 165 16.72 6.77 2.46
CA PRO A 165 16.47 8.18 2.18
C PRO A 165 16.34 8.51 0.68
N ASP A 166 16.83 7.62 -0.19
CA ASP A 166 17.09 7.88 -1.60
C ASP A 166 18.04 9.09 -1.72
N ASP A 167 17.99 9.81 -2.83
CA ASP A 167 18.62 11.12 -3.06
C ASP A 167 17.73 12.32 -2.63
N ILE A 168 16.50 12.10 -2.15
CA ILE A 168 15.60 13.20 -1.72
C ILE A 168 15.93 13.67 -0.30
N PHE A 169 16.33 12.76 0.60
CA PHE A 169 16.60 13.10 1.99
C PHE A 169 18.10 13.19 2.24
N THR A 170 18.59 14.36 2.64
CA THR A 170 19.96 14.45 3.19
C THR A 170 20.07 13.62 4.47
N ALA A 171 21.29 13.21 4.84
CA ALA A 171 21.52 12.43 6.05
C ALA A 171 20.96 13.11 7.32
N ALA A 172 21.05 14.44 7.41
CA ALA A 172 20.51 15.22 8.53
C ALA A 172 18.98 15.22 8.58
N VAL A 173 18.32 15.29 7.42
CA VAL A 173 16.85 15.21 7.33
C VAL A 173 16.39 13.79 7.66
N PHE A 174 17.07 12.77 7.13
CA PHE A 174 16.79 11.37 7.45
C PHE A 174 16.93 11.07 8.95
N ALA A 175 17.98 11.61 9.58
CA ALA A 175 18.21 11.47 11.02
C ALA A 175 17.10 12.11 11.88
N SER A 176 16.32 13.06 11.34
CA SER A 176 15.22 13.70 12.09
C SER A 176 14.10 12.71 12.49
N TYR A 177 14.06 11.52 11.89
CA TYR A 177 13.16 10.42 12.27
C TYR A 177 13.75 9.50 13.35
N ASN A 178 14.98 9.70 13.79
CA ASN A 178 15.58 8.88 14.84
C ASN A 178 15.04 9.30 16.21
N LYS A 179 14.84 8.32 17.11
CA LYS A 179 14.29 8.55 18.46
C LYS A 179 15.01 9.68 19.21
N ARG A 180 16.35 9.71 19.13
CA ARG A 180 17.18 10.74 19.78
C ARG A 180 16.87 12.15 19.25
N ASP A 181 16.76 12.29 17.93
CA ASP A 181 16.48 13.58 17.28
C ASP A 181 15.05 14.05 17.55
N ILE A 182 14.09 13.12 17.57
CA ILE A 182 12.70 13.39 17.95
C ILE A 182 12.64 13.88 19.41
N PHE A 183 13.29 13.17 20.33
CA PHE A 183 13.39 13.58 21.74
C PHE A 183 13.96 15.00 21.88
N ASN A 184 15.10 15.29 21.23
CA ASN A 184 15.72 16.62 21.27
C ASN A 184 14.79 17.71 20.70
N THR A 185 14.06 17.40 19.63
CA THR A 185 13.07 18.31 19.06
C THR A 185 11.91 18.56 20.03
N PHE A 186 11.42 17.53 20.73
CA PHE A 186 10.38 17.66 21.74
C PHE A 186 10.85 18.50 22.93
N GLU A 187 12.05 18.27 23.45
CA GLU A 187 12.65 19.09 24.53
C GLU A 187 12.77 20.57 24.10
N ARG A 188 13.18 20.82 22.86
CA ARG A 188 13.27 22.19 22.31
C ARG A 188 11.90 22.87 22.21
N LEU A 189 10.87 22.16 21.74
CA LEU A 189 9.55 22.73 21.47
C LEU A 189 8.69 22.87 22.73
N LEU A 190 8.72 21.85 23.58
CA LEU A 190 7.82 21.70 24.72
C LEU A 190 8.47 22.12 26.04
N GLY A 191 9.81 22.18 26.07
CA GLY A 191 10.63 22.52 27.22
C GLY A 191 11.28 21.30 27.86
N PRO A 192 12.26 21.51 28.77
CA PRO A 192 12.98 20.42 29.40
C PRO A 192 12.08 19.45 30.17
N ASN A 193 12.38 18.16 30.09
CA ASN A 193 11.62 17.06 30.71
C ASN A 193 10.16 16.99 30.26
N GLN A 194 9.88 17.23 28.97
CA GLN A 194 8.51 17.12 28.48
C GLN A 194 7.95 15.70 28.64
N ARG A 195 6.63 15.58 28.85
CA ARG A 195 5.97 14.32 29.23
C ARG A 195 5.54 13.44 28.06
N PHE A 196 5.69 13.89 26.82
CA PHE A 196 5.08 13.29 25.64
C PHE A 196 5.95 12.22 24.99
N PHE A 197 7.27 12.40 24.98
CA PHE A 197 8.21 11.49 24.30
C PHE A 197 9.50 11.27 25.12
N GLY A 198 9.73 10.07 25.66
CA GLY A 198 10.96 9.77 26.41
C GLY A 198 12.24 9.71 25.56
N ARG A 199 13.41 9.77 26.20
CA ARG A 199 14.72 9.63 25.51
C ARG A 199 14.89 8.26 24.85
N ASN A 200 14.42 7.22 25.54
CA ASN A 200 14.39 5.84 25.08
C ASN A 200 12.93 5.42 24.83
N GLU A 201 12.14 6.28 24.19
CA GLU A 201 10.73 6.03 23.95
C GLU A 201 10.53 4.82 23.03
N ASP A 202 9.76 3.85 23.51
CA ASP A 202 9.40 2.64 22.78
C ASP A 202 7.88 2.52 22.58
N GLU A 203 7.09 2.90 23.58
CA GLU A 203 5.63 2.79 23.55
C GLU A 203 5.01 3.88 22.70
N ARG A 204 5.42 5.13 22.92
CA ARG A 204 4.91 6.33 22.25
C ARG A 204 5.80 6.77 21.09
N ARG A 205 6.64 5.86 20.60
CA ARG A 205 7.61 6.15 19.54
C ARG A 205 6.87 6.56 18.27
N ILE A 206 7.52 7.39 17.48
CA ILE A 206 7.02 7.85 16.19
C ILE A 206 7.74 7.03 15.12
N ASP A 207 6.96 6.30 14.34
CA ASP A 207 7.44 5.47 13.25
C ASP A 207 7.53 6.26 11.95
N ARG A 208 8.32 5.71 11.04
CA ARG A 208 8.26 5.98 9.61
C ARG A 208 7.03 5.25 9.04
N GLY A 209 5.84 5.80 9.28
CA GLY A 209 4.56 5.22 8.90
C GLY A 209 4.40 5.19 7.39
N HIS A 210 4.19 4.01 6.82
CA HIS A 210 4.05 3.83 5.37
C HIS A 210 2.67 4.32 4.90
N LEU A 211 2.61 5.02 3.77
CA LEU A 211 1.33 5.32 3.10
C LEU A 211 0.95 4.21 2.11
N THR A 212 1.91 3.73 1.32
CA THR A 212 1.84 2.45 0.59
C THR A 212 2.47 1.37 1.45
N ALA A 213 1.68 0.42 1.93
CA ALA A 213 2.13 -0.54 2.93
C ALA A 213 3.00 -1.64 2.30
N ALA A 214 3.94 -2.17 3.08
CA ALA A 214 4.75 -3.32 2.67
C ALA A 214 3.89 -4.51 2.24
N GLY A 215 2.77 -4.75 2.94
CA GLY A 215 1.85 -5.85 2.63
C GLY A 215 1.09 -5.71 1.31
N ASP A 216 1.14 -4.55 0.64
CA ASP A 216 0.39 -4.28 -0.59
C ASP A 216 0.97 -5.01 -1.80
N PHE A 217 2.14 -5.64 -1.66
CA PHE A 217 2.84 -6.32 -2.75
C PHE A 217 3.16 -7.79 -2.43
N MET A 218 3.29 -8.59 -3.50
CA MET A 218 3.44 -10.05 -3.40
C MET A 218 4.88 -10.57 -3.47
N THR A 219 5.87 -9.74 -3.80
CA THR A 219 7.26 -10.18 -3.94
C THR A 219 8.20 -9.27 -3.18
N ASN A 220 9.29 -9.84 -2.69
CA ASN A 220 10.29 -9.13 -1.90
C ASN A 220 10.89 -7.91 -2.62
N ASN A 221 11.10 -8.02 -3.94
CA ASN A 221 11.58 -6.90 -4.75
C ASN A 221 10.60 -5.71 -4.73
N MET A 222 9.29 -5.96 -4.86
CA MET A 222 8.28 -4.90 -4.74
C MET A 222 8.14 -4.38 -3.30
N ILE A 223 8.12 -5.28 -2.31
CA ILE A 223 7.98 -4.93 -0.89
C ILE A 223 9.11 -4.00 -0.43
N ARG A 224 10.37 -4.30 -0.79
CA ARG A 224 11.53 -3.46 -0.40
C ARG A 224 11.36 -2.01 -0.87
N ASN A 225 10.66 -1.78 -1.97
CA ASN A 225 10.50 -0.44 -2.52
C ASN A 225 9.51 0.43 -1.74
N THR A 226 8.70 -0.14 -0.83
CA THR A 226 7.86 0.67 0.07
C THR A 226 8.66 1.40 1.14
N PHE A 227 9.92 0.99 1.38
CA PHE A 227 10.80 1.54 2.41
C PHE A 227 11.53 2.83 1.98
N ARG A 228 11.13 3.44 0.87
CA ARG A 228 11.65 4.76 0.47
C ARG A 228 11.05 5.85 1.34
N MET A 229 11.86 6.80 1.81
CA MET A 229 11.38 7.88 2.69
C MET A 229 10.29 8.76 2.07
N ILE A 230 10.22 8.84 0.74
CA ILE A 230 9.14 9.55 0.04
C ILE A 230 7.76 8.90 0.24
N ASN A 231 7.68 7.68 0.77
CA ASN A 231 6.44 6.94 1.05
C ASN A 231 6.01 7.05 2.53
N VAL A 232 6.66 7.90 3.32
CA VAL A 232 6.45 7.91 4.78
C VAL A 232 5.83 9.20 5.29
N ILE A 233 5.12 9.07 6.40
CA ILE A 233 4.73 10.15 7.30
C ILE A 233 5.14 9.80 8.74
N PRO A 234 5.38 10.79 9.62
CA PRO A 234 5.50 10.52 11.05
C PRO A 234 4.15 10.03 11.60
N GLN A 235 4.13 8.83 12.18
CA GLN A 235 2.91 8.25 12.75
C GLN A 235 3.22 7.64 14.12
N PHE A 236 2.33 7.81 15.09
CA PHE A 236 2.53 7.15 16.39
C PHE A 236 2.47 5.63 16.22
N HIS A 237 3.42 4.92 16.83
CA HIS A 237 3.61 3.48 16.63
C HIS A 237 2.34 2.67 16.91
N SER A 238 1.66 2.97 18.02
CA SER A 238 0.44 2.27 18.43
C SER A 238 -0.73 2.49 17.46
N ILE A 239 -0.79 3.65 16.79
CA ILE A 239 -1.79 3.94 15.75
C ILE A 239 -1.46 3.20 14.46
N ASN A 240 -0.19 3.26 14.03
CA ASN A 240 0.32 2.55 12.86
C ASN A 240 0.07 1.03 12.95
N ASN A 241 0.33 0.44 14.12
CA ASN A 241 0.10 -0.98 14.40
C ASN A 241 -1.33 -1.32 14.87
N GLY A 242 -2.16 -0.30 15.10
CA GLY A 242 -3.54 -0.44 15.56
C GLY A 242 -4.52 -0.38 14.40
N ASN A 243 -5.52 0.51 14.50
CA ASN A 243 -6.58 0.60 13.49
C ASN A 243 -6.04 0.87 12.07
N TRP A 244 -4.88 1.53 11.92
CA TRP A 244 -4.31 1.77 10.59
C TRP A 244 -3.97 0.46 9.88
N ARG A 245 -3.32 -0.47 10.58
CA ARG A 245 -3.02 -1.82 10.08
C ARG A 245 -4.28 -2.60 9.74
N GLU A 246 -5.31 -2.54 10.59
CA GLU A 246 -6.57 -3.25 10.35
C GLU A 246 -7.24 -2.79 9.04
N ILE A 247 -7.24 -1.48 8.75
CA ILE A 247 -7.76 -0.93 7.49
C ILE A 247 -6.93 -1.42 6.29
N GLU A 248 -5.61 -1.45 6.44
CA GLU A 248 -4.70 -1.95 5.42
C GLU A 248 -4.93 -3.43 5.12
N GLU A 249 -5.11 -4.26 6.15
CA GLU A 249 -5.42 -5.69 6.00
C GLU A 249 -6.79 -5.91 5.35
N TRP A 250 -7.78 -5.12 5.73
CA TRP A 250 -9.09 -5.14 5.09
C TRP A 250 -9.02 -4.81 3.60
N ALA A 251 -8.24 -3.81 3.19
CA ALA A 251 -8.06 -3.46 1.77
C ALA A 251 -7.43 -4.60 0.95
N ARG A 252 -6.59 -5.42 1.59
CA ARG A 252 -5.87 -6.56 0.98
C ARG A 252 -6.61 -7.89 1.08
N ASN A 253 -7.75 -7.95 1.75
CA ASN A 253 -8.51 -9.20 1.84
C ASN A 253 -8.96 -9.66 0.43
N GLY A 254 -9.21 -10.96 0.25
CA GLY A 254 -9.57 -11.50 -1.08
C GLY A 254 -10.90 -10.97 -1.66
N ASN A 255 -11.76 -10.44 -0.79
CA ASN A 255 -13.05 -9.85 -1.19
C ASN A 255 -12.87 -8.44 -1.77
N ASN A 256 -11.84 -7.71 -1.34
CA ASN A 256 -11.56 -6.34 -1.75
C ASN A 256 -10.45 -6.28 -2.81
N ALA A 257 -9.40 -7.08 -2.65
CA ALA A 257 -8.23 -7.07 -3.52
C ALA A 257 -8.51 -7.73 -4.90
N PRO A 258 -7.90 -7.23 -5.99
CA PRO A 258 -6.99 -6.09 -6.01
C PRO A 258 -7.80 -4.80 -5.87
N ALA A 259 -7.32 -3.89 -5.02
CA ALA A 259 -8.00 -2.63 -4.74
C ALA A 259 -7.10 -1.46 -5.11
N ARG A 260 -7.69 -0.39 -5.66
CA ARG A 260 -6.98 0.88 -5.81
C ARG A 260 -7.06 1.62 -4.48
N VAL A 261 -5.90 1.95 -3.91
CA VAL A 261 -5.81 2.57 -2.59
C VAL A 261 -5.08 3.90 -2.69
N CYS A 262 -5.69 4.92 -2.10
CA CYS A 262 -5.10 6.24 -1.92
C CYS A 262 -4.95 6.51 -0.43
N SER A 263 -3.71 6.67 0.02
CA SER A 263 -3.41 6.95 1.43
C SER A 263 -2.70 8.27 1.53
N GLY A 264 -3.04 9.10 2.52
CA GLY A 264 -2.42 10.41 2.64
C GLY A 264 -2.63 11.05 4.01
N ALA A 265 -2.13 12.27 4.12
CA ALA A 265 -2.23 13.09 5.31
C ALA A 265 -2.74 14.49 4.96
N PHE A 266 -3.58 15.05 5.83
CA PHE A 266 -3.95 16.46 5.75
C PHE A 266 -2.80 17.33 6.27
N ASP A 267 -2.81 18.62 5.92
CA ASP A 267 -1.77 19.56 6.37
C ASP A 267 -1.92 20.02 7.85
N MET A 268 -2.93 19.49 8.54
CA MET A 268 -3.11 19.71 9.98
C MET A 268 -2.01 18.98 10.75
N VAL A 269 -1.44 19.64 11.75
CA VAL A 269 -0.30 19.13 12.52
C VAL A 269 -0.73 18.86 13.96
N VAL A 270 -0.16 17.81 14.57
CA VAL A 270 -0.31 17.56 16.00
C VAL A 270 0.18 18.76 16.80
N HIS A 271 -0.61 19.20 17.76
CA HIS A 271 -0.24 20.25 18.70
C HIS A 271 -0.17 19.68 20.12
N LEU A 272 0.89 20.00 20.85
CA LEU A 272 1.06 19.57 22.25
C LEU A 272 1.35 20.80 23.14
N PRO A 273 0.89 20.81 24.39
CA PRO A 273 1.15 21.93 25.29
C PRO A 273 2.60 21.93 25.75
N ASN A 274 3.26 23.08 25.64
CA ASN A 274 4.56 23.33 26.25
C ASN A 274 4.44 23.55 27.78
N ARG A 275 5.56 23.85 28.46
CA ARG A 275 5.59 24.16 29.90
C ARG A 275 4.71 25.34 30.34
N ARG A 276 4.33 26.24 29.43
CA ARG A 276 3.41 27.37 29.68
C ARG A 276 1.96 27.04 29.32
N ASN A 277 1.67 25.76 29.06
CA ASN A 277 0.38 25.27 28.59
C ASN A 277 -0.07 25.88 27.23
N THR A 278 0.88 26.39 26.45
CA THR A 278 0.60 26.88 25.09
C THR A 278 0.74 25.71 24.11
N LEU A 279 -0.30 25.48 23.31
CA LEU A 279 -0.26 24.48 22.24
C LEU A 279 0.73 24.91 21.15
N VAL A 280 1.71 24.05 20.86
CA VAL A 280 2.69 24.27 19.80
C VAL A 280 2.65 23.14 18.76
N PRO A 281 2.79 23.45 17.46
CA PRO A 281 2.79 22.43 16.41
C PRO A 281 4.07 21.60 16.44
N ILE A 282 3.94 20.30 16.20
CA ILE A 282 5.06 19.37 16.26
C ILE A 282 5.59 19.05 14.86
N TYR A 283 6.74 19.64 14.55
CA TYR A 283 7.55 19.37 13.37
C TYR A 283 8.82 18.64 13.81
N LEU A 284 9.16 17.51 13.18
CA LEU A 284 10.38 16.77 13.54
C LEU A 284 11.66 17.54 13.16
N ARG A 285 11.55 18.57 12.30
CA ARG A 285 12.67 19.41 11.89
C ARG A 285 12.27 20.88 11.71
N GLY A 286 13.04 21.77 12.33
CA GLY A 286 12.85 23.22 12.20
C GLY A 286 11.47 23.67 12.69
N THR A 287 10.91 24.68 12.03
CA THR A 287 9.61 25.26 12.36
C THR A 287 8.48 24.81 11.41
N ASN A 288 8.81 24.15 10.29
CA ASN A 288 7.82 23.77 9.28
C ASN A 288 8.20 22.53 8.44
N SER A 289 9.19 21.73 8.84
CA SER A 289 9.62 20.55 8.08
C SER A 289 9.30 19.25 8.82
N ILE A 290 8.84 18.25 8.09
CA ILE A 290 8.43 16.95 8.62
C ILE A 290 7.35 17.11 9.71
N PRO A 291 6.14 17.60 9.36
CA PRO A 291 5.05 17.68 10.31
C PRO A 291 4.64 16.29 10.78
N ILE A 292 4.25 16.15 12.05
CA ILE A 292 3.45 15.00 12.49
C ILE A 292 1.99 15.32 12.11
N PRO A 293 1.42 14.69 11.06
CA PRO A 293 0.06 15.01 10.63
C PRO A 293 -0.94 14.63 11.71
N LEU A 294 -1.95 15.47 11.93
CA LEU A 294 -3.03 15.21 12.87
C LEU A 294 -4.09 14.28 12.28
N TRP A 295 -4.33 14.38 10.98
CA TRP A 295 -5.33 13.60 10.27
C TRP A 295 -4.70 12.89 9.09
N THR A 296 -4.92 11.58 9.04
CA THR A 296 -4.53 10.71 7.93
C THR A 296 -5.77 10.08 7.33
N TYR A 297 -5.70 9.67 6.07
CA TYR A 297 -6.82 9.06 5.38
C TYR A 297 -6.40 7.90 4.51
N LYS A 298 -7.33 6.98 4.29
CA LYS A 298 -7.21 5.92 3.30
C LYS A 298 -8.51 5.77 2.55
N ILE A 299 -8.45 5.80 1.22
CA ILE A 299 -9.58 5.57 0.34
C ILE A 299 -9.31 4.28 -0.41
N VAL A 300 -10.24 3.34 -0.33
CA VAL A 300 -10.13 2.03 -0.97
C VAL A 300 -11.24 1.92 -1.99
N LYS A 301 -10.87 1.76 -3.26
CA LYS A 301 -11.78 1.35 -4.34
C LYS A 301 -11.56 -0.14 -4.57
N ASN A 302 -12.48 -0.96 -4.05
CA ASN A 302 -12.35 -2.41 -4.08
C ASN A 302 -12.54 -3.00 -5.49
N ARG A 303 -12.36 -4.31 -5.62
CA ARG A 303 -12.51 -5.02 -6.90
C ARG A 303 -13.91 -4.89 -7.53
N SER A 304 -14.94 -4.71 -6.69
CA SER A 304 -16.33 -4.43 -7.09
C SER A 304 -16.57 -2.93 -7.39
N LYS A 305 -15.52 -2.11 -7.42
CA LYS A 305 -15.53 -0.67 -7.69
C LYS A 305 -16.23 0.19 -6.62
N GLN A 306 -16.59 -0.39 -5.48
CA GLN A 306 -17.12 0.36 -4.34
C GLN A 306 -16.00 1.11 -3.65
N ARG A 307 -16.28 2.34 -3.23
CA ARG A 307 -15.34 3.20 -2.51
C ARG A 307 -15.65 3.19 -1.02
N THR A 308 -14.61 3.19 -0.19
CA THR A 308 -14.71 3.43 1.25
C THR A 308 -13.62 4.41 1.64
N ALA A 309 -13.97 5.47 2.37
CA ALA A 309 -13.03 6.44 2.90
C ALA A 309 -12.91 6.29 4.41
N PHE A 310 -11.68 6.15 4.89
CA PHE A 310 -11.31 6.12 6.30
C PHE A 310 -10.56 7.39 6.64
N LEU A 311 -10.89 7.99 7.77
CA LEU A 311 -10.23 9.14 8.34
C LEU A 311 -9.74 8.77 9.74
N GLN A 312 -8.44 8.86 9.98
CA GLN A 312 -7.82 8.49 11.24
C GLN A 312 -7.16 9.68 11.92
N TYR A 313 -7.44 9.82 13.22
CA TYR A 313 -6.87 10.81 14.10
C TYR A 313 -5.54 10.31 14.67
N ASN A 314 -4.43 10.96 14.29
CA ASN A 314 -3.07 10.58 14.62
C ASN A 314 -2.55 11.34 15.85
N ASN A 315 -3.22 11.16 17.00
CA ASN A 315 -2.78 11.77 18.26
C ASN A 315 -3.09 10.86 19.45
N ILE A 316 -2.07 10.18 19.97
CA ILE A 316 -2.20 9.29 21.13
C ILE A 316 -2.31 10.04 22.46
N HIS A 317 -2.02 11.34 22.47
CA HIS A 317 -2.02 12.16 23.68
C HIS A 317 -3.37 12.81 23.97
N ASP A 318 -4.32 12.67 23.04
CA ASP A 318 -5.69 13.13 23.19
C ASP A 318 -6.59 11.91 23.45
N ASN A 319 -6.96 11.73 24.71
CA ASN A 319 -7.75 10.60 25.17
C ASN A 319 -9.25 10.74 24.87
N HIS A 320 -9.65 11.84 24.23
CA HIS A 320 -11.02 12.05 23.80
C HIS A 320 -11.08 11.89 22.29
N MET A 321 -12.14 11.21 21.83
CA MET A 321 -12.43 11.19 20.40
C MET A 321 -12.76 12.61 19.97
N PRO A 322 -12.17 13.13 18.87
CA PRO A 322 -12.49 14.47 18.39
C PRO A 322 -14.01 14.61 18.22
N PRO A 323 -14.66 15.59 18.90
CA PRO A 323 -16.11 15.73 18.85
C PRO A 323 -16.59 16.23 17.49
N THR A 324 -15.70 16.89 16.74
CA THR A 324 -15.97 17.40 15.40
C THR A 324 -14.81 17.11 14.46
N ILE A 325 -15.15 16.75 13.23
CA ILE A 325 -14.19 16.63 12.13
C ILE A 325 -14.11 18.02 11.44
N PRO A 326 -12.91 18.53 11.15
CA PRO A 326 -12.76 19.80 10.43
C PRO A 326 -13.54 19.85 9.12
N ARG A 327 -14.21 20.98 8.86
CA ARG A 327 -15.12 21.15 7.70
C ARG A 327 -14.41 21.02 6.36
N GLU A 328 -13.14 21.38 6.32
CA GLU A 328 -12.25 21.26 5.16
C GLU A 328 -11.98 19.81 4.75
N ILE A 329 -12.17 18.82 5.64
CA ILE A 329 -12.05 17.40 5.32
C ILE A 329 -13.32 16.88 4.60
N GLY A 330 -14.49 17.47 4.84
CA GLY A 330 -15.74 17.07 4.19
C GLY A 330 -16.19 15.64 4.55
N CYS A 331 -15.93 15.16 5.76
CA CYS A 331 -16.36 13.82 6.17
C CYS A 331 -17.82 13.84 6.67
N VAL A 332 -18.74 13.26 5.89
CA VAL A 332 -20.05 12.83 6.41
C VAL A 332 -19.87 11.43 6.98
N VAL A 333 -20.00 11.28 8.30
CA VAL A 333 -19.70 10.01 8.98
C VAL A 333 -20.74 8.95 8.61
N VAL A 334 -20.26 7.79 8.18
CA VAL A 334 -21.03 6.58 7.87
C VAL A 334 -20.50 5.40 8.67
N GLU A 335 -21.24 4.30 8.68
CA GLU A 335 -20.80 3.06 9.33
C GLU A 335 -19.53 2.50 8.65
N CYS A 336 -18.58 2.03 9.47
CA CYS A 336 -17.38 1.39 8.96
C CYS A 336 -17.65 -0.06 8.54
N PRO A 337 -17.07 -0.55 7.42
CA PRO A 337 -17.27 -1.92 6.95
C PRO A 337 -16.48 -2.97 7.75
N LEU A 338 -15.83 -2.55 8.84
CA LEU A 338 -15.08 -3.38 9.78
C LEU A 338 -15.16 -2.76 11.17
N THR A 339 -15.02 -3.61 12.19
CA THR A 339 -14.95 -3.15 13.58
C THR A 339 -13.58 -2.52 13.85
N LEU A 340 -13.58 -1.27 14.30
CA LEU A 340 -12.38 -0.53 14.69
C LEU A 340 -12.46 -0.15 16.16
N THR A 341 -11.39 -0.34 16.91
CA THR A 341 -11.37 -0.04 18.34
C THR A 341 -11.41 1.46 18.57
N ARG A 342 -12.35 1.93 19.39
CA ARG A 342 -12.49 3.36 19.72
C ARG A 342 -11.54 3.76 20.84
N SER A 343 -10.27 3.94 20.52
CA SER A 343 -9.23 4.35 21.47
C SER A 343 -8.21 5.28 20.83
N SER A 344 -7.72 6.26 21.60
CA SER A 344 -6.60 7.12 21.19
C SER A 344 -5.34 6.32 20.91
N ALA A 345 -5.09 5.25 21.68
CA ALA A 345 -3.92 4.40 21.53
C ALA A 345 -3.86 3.71 20.16
N LEU A 346 -5.00 3.29 19.62
CA LEU A 346 -5.09 2.63 18.30
C LEU A 346 -5.47 3.61 17.17
N GLY A 347 -5.68 4.88 17.52
CA GLY A 347 -6.10 5.96 16.63
C GLY A 347 -7.60 5.94 16.38
N TYR A 348 -8.32 6.95 16.85
CA TYR A 348 -9.75 7.10 16.54
C TYR A 348 -9.94 7.17 15.02
N THR A 349 -10.83 6.33 14.50
CA THR A 349 -11.12 6.27 13.07
C THR A 349 -12.59 6.53 12.82
N PHE A 350 -12.86 7.28 11.76
CA PHE A 350 -14.17 7.54 11.19
C PHE A 350 -14.21 6.97 9.78
N CYS A 351 -15.37 6.47 9.37
CA CYS A 351 -15.64 6.19 7.96
C CYS A 351 -16.48 7.32 7.40
N CYS A 352 -16.15 7.75 6.18
CA CYS A 352 -16.74 8.91 5.56
C CYS A 352 -17.42 8.50 4.25
N GLU A 353 -18.54 9.15 3.94
CA GLU A 353 -19.19 9.05 2.63
C GLU A 353 -18.19 9.47 1.53
N PRO A 354 -17.76 8.55 0.65
CA PRO A 354 -16.68 8.83 -0.30
C PRO A 354 -16.94 9.99 -1.26
N LEU A 355 -18.21 10.28 -1.57
CA LEU A 355 -18.59 11.38 -2.46
C LEU A 355 -18.38 12.76 -1.85
N HIS A 356 -18.49 12.89 -0.54
CA HIS A 356 -18.32 14.16 0.17
C HIS A 356 -16.89 14.36 0.72
N PHE A 357 -16.14 13.26 0.88
CA PHE A 357 -14.79 13.26 1.43
C PHE A 357 -13.79 14.04 0.55
N LYS A 358 -13.27 15.16 1.07
CA LYS A 358 -12.30 16.02 0.38
C LYS A 358 -10.88 15.50 0.61
N ARG A 359 -10.13 15.32 -0.48
CA ARG A 359 -8.88 14.53 -0.50
C ARG A 359 -7.61 15.39 -0.41
N ASN A 360 -7.66 16.51 0.34
CA ASN A 360 -6.79 17.69 0.25
C ASN A 360 -7.13 18.64 -0.90
N PHE A 361 -6.84 19.93 -0.68
CA PHE A 361 -7.33 21.14 -1.36
C PHE A 361 -7.22 21.23 -2.90
N HIS A 362 -6.73 20.21 -3.60
CA HIS A 362 -6.48 20.27 -5.06
C HIS A 362 -6.83 18.99 -5.84
N PHE A 363 -7.44 17.99 -5.21
CA PHE A 363 -7.68 16.70 -5.86
C PHE A 363 -9.12 16.63 -6.42
N GLN A 364 -9.32 17.01 -7.69
CA GLN A 364 -10.62 16.83 -8.39
C GLN A 364 -10.77 15.47 -9.11
N SER A 365 -9.86 14.52 -8.91
CA SER A 365 -9.74 13.40 -9.83
C SER A 365 -10.43 12.10 -9.36
N GLU A 366 -11.04 11.37 -10.31
CA GLU A 366 -11.66 10.04 -10.14
C GLU A 366 -10.65 8.90 -9.82
N TRP A 367 -9.36 9.24 -9.66
CA TRP A 367 -8.24 8.30 -9.60
C TRP A 367 -8.20 7.47 -8.30
N CYS A 368 -8.97 7.91 -7.31
CA CYS A 368 -9.43 7.17 -6.15
C CYS A 368 -10.97 7.14 -6.20
#